data_AF-I8U7L6-F1
#
_entry.id   AF-I8U7L6-F1
#
_cell.length_a   1.000
_cell.length_b   1.000
_cell.length_c   1.000
_cell.angle_alpha   90.00
_cell.angle_beta   90.00
_cell.angle_gamma   90.00
#
_symmetry.space_group_name_H-M   'P 1'
#
loop_
_entity.id
_entity.type
_entity.pdbx_description
1 polymer ?
#
loop_
_entity_poly.entity_id
_entity_poly.type
_entity_poly.pdbx_seq_one_letter_code
_entity_poly.pdbx_strand_id
1 'polypeptide(L)'
;MSSGNAYQSITELAGLTLFKRFEGGAVYTQEHSGKYNVAIDESSIASLLPPEELEDMELIKVREFNSEQERLVYLASKYSDFT
;
A
#
# COMPACT_ATOMS: atom_id res chain seq x y z
N MET A 1 12.08 -21.60 13.18
CA MET A 1 12.22 -20.80 11.96
C MET A 1 10.90 -20.88 11.21
N SER A 2 10.12 -19.82 11.20
CA SER A 2 8.91 -19.72 10.38
C SER A 2 9.00 -18.41 9.62
N SER A 3 9.43 -18.52 8.36
CA SER A 3 9.28 -17.50 7.33
C SER A 3 7.80 -17.43 6.95
N GLY A 4 7.02 -16.70 7.73
CA GLY A 4 5.66 -16.33 7.37
C GLY A 4 5.71 -15.01 6.62
N ASN A 5 5.71 -15.05 5.30
CA ASN A 5 5.30 -13.89 4.50
C ASN A 5 3.79 -13.74 4.76
N ALA A 6 3.45 -13.03 5.84
CA ALA A 6 2.08 -12.70 6.16
C ALA A 6 1.66 -11.62 5.18
N TYR A 7 0.83 -11.98 4.20
CA TYR A 7 0.01 -11.02 3.48
C TYR A 7 -0.77 -10.23 4.54
N GLN A 8 -0.30 -9.02 4.85
CA GLN A 8 -0.98 -8.14 5.79
C GLN A 8 -2.30 -7.71 5.15
N SER A 9 -3.39 -8.34 5.57
CA SER A 9 -4.73 -7.89 5.21
C SER A 9 -4.91 -6.44 5.65
N ILE A 10 -5.51 -5.61 4.81
CA ILE A 10 -5.81 -4.18 5.12
C ILE A 10 -6.56 -4.03 6.46
N THR A 11 -7.28 -5.07 6.90
CA THR A 11 -7.96 -5.12 8.20
C THR A 11 -7.03 -5.09 9.42
N GLU A 12 -5.76 -5.48 9.29
CA GLU A 12 -4.75 -5.33 10.36
C GLU A 12 -4.13 -3.92 10.37
N LEU A 13 -4.39 -3.09 9.36
CA LEU A 13 -3.90 -1.73 9.23
C LEU A 13 -4.90 -0.72 9.85
N ALA A 14 -5.28 -0.92 11.12
CA ALA A 14 -6.07 0.07 11.84
C ALA A 14 -5.31 1.42 11.90
N GLY A 15 -5.94 2.52 11.52
CA GLY A 15 -5.31 3.86 11.52
C GLY A 15 -4.63 4.27 10.22
N LEU A 16 -4.96 3.63 9.08
CA LEU A 16 -4.57 4.14 7.76
C LEU A 16 -5.15 5.54 7.50
N THR A 17 -4.30 6.43 7.01
CA THR A 17 -4.66 7.75 6.52
C THR A 17 -4.56 7.77 5.00
N LEU A 18 -5.62 8.20 4.30
CA LEU A 18 -5.58 8.36 2.85
C LEU A 18 -4.55 9.42 2.48
N PHE A 19 -3.55 9.04 1.69
CA PHE A 19 -2.55 9.96 1.14
C PHE A 19 -2.98 10.48 -0.23
N LYS A 20 -3.41 9.60 -1.13
CA LYS A 20 -3.78 9.97 -2.50
C LYS A 20 -4.71 8.94 -3.14
N ARG A 21 -5.56 9.39 -4.05
CA ARG A 21 -6.32 8.54 -4.99
C ARG A 21 -5.73 8.64 -6.39
N PHE A 22 -5.79 7.56 -7.14
CA PHE A 22 -5.40 7.52 -8.56
C PHE A 22 -6.34 6.58 -9.32
N GLU A 23 -6.25 6.57 -10.65
CA GLU A 23 -7.03 5.64 -11.46
C GLU A 23 -6.58 4.20 -11.18
N GLY A 24 -7.50 3.38 -10.68
CA GLY A 24 -7.20 2.00 -10.29
C GLY A 24 -6.90 1.80 -8.81
N GLY A 25 -6.85 2.85 -7.97
CA GLY A 25 -6.56 2.63 -6.56
C GLY A 25 -6.40 3.84 -5.64
N ALA A 26 -5.82 3.56 -4.47
CA ALA A 26 -5.50 4.56 -3.46
C ALA A 26 -4.19 4.21 -2.73
N VAL A 27 -3.50 5.25 -2.29
CA VAL A 27 -2.32 5.16 -1.44
C VAL A 27 -2.70 5.61 -0.04
N TYR A 28 -2.33 4.81 0.94
CA TYR A 28 -2.55 5.08 2.36
C TYR A 28 -1.22 5.09 3.11
N THR A 29 -1.14 5.87 4.16
CA THR A 29 -0.03 5.86 5.11
C THR A 29 -0.49 5.40 6.47
N GLN A 30 0.40 4.77 7.21
CA GLN A 30 0.19 4.46 8.62
C GLN A 30 1.45 4.82 9.39
N GLU A 31 1.26 5.17 10.66
CA GLU A 31 2.33 5.22 11.65
C GLU A 31 1.86 4.49 12.90
N HIS A 32 2.65 3.53 13.36
CA HIS A 32 2.35 2.81 14.60
C HIS A 32 3.64 2.40 15.30
N SER A 33 3.80 2.80 16.56
CA SER A 33 4.94 2.41 17.40
C SER A 33 6.32 2.70 16.76
N GLY A 34 6.44 3.84 16.06
CA GLY A 34 7.68 4.25 15.38
C GLY A 34 7.97 3.51 14.06
N LYS A 35 7.02 2.69 13.58
CA LYS A 35 7.05 2.13 12.22
C LYS A 35 6.22 2.99 11.27
N TYR A 36 6.72 3.16 10.06
CA TYR A 36 6.09 3.98 9.02
C TYR A 36 5.75 3.10 7.83
N ASN A 37 4.46 3.03 7.46
CA ASN A 37 4.02 2.17 6.38
C ASN A 37 3.35 2.96 5.26
N VAL A 38 3.46 2.43 4.05
CA VAL A 38 2.63 2.81 2.90
C VAL A 38 1.91 1.56 2.41
N ALA A 39 0.59 1.65 2.31
CA ALA A 39 -0.24 0.64 1.65
C ALA A 39 -0.72 1.20 0.31
N ILE A 40 -0.47 0.45 -0.76
CA ILE A 40 -0.95 0.75 -2.11
C ILE A 40 -2.05 -0.25 -2.39
N ASP A 41 -3.27 0.24 -2.50
CA ASP A 41 -4.47 -0.54 -2.77
C ASP A 41 -4.87 -0.34 -4.24
N GLU A 42 -4.61 -1.34 -5.05
CA GLU A 42 -4.96 -1.40 -6.48
C GLU A 42 -6.21 -2.28 -6.70
N SER A 43 -6.94 -2.64 -5.63
CA SER A 43 -8.10 -3.56 -5.72
C SER A 43 -9.24 -3.03 -6.59
N SER A 44 -9.27 -1.74 -6.90
CA SER A 44 -10.26 -1.20 -7.85
C SER A 44 -10.10 -1.79 -9.25
N ILE A 45 -8.88 -2.19 -9.65
CA ILE A 45 -8.63 -2.86 -10.94
C ILE A 45 -9.26 -4.25 -11.01
N ALA A 46 -9.49 -4.90 -9.87
CA ALA A 46 -10.03 -6.26 -9.83
C ALA A 46 -11.41 -6.38 -10.47
N SER A 47 -12.18 -5.28 -10.48
CA SER A 47 -13.47 -5.23 -11.16
C SER A 47 -13.38 -5.25 -12.69
N LEU A 48 -12.19 -5.03 -13.25
CA LEU A 48 -11.94 -4.92 -14.68
C LEU A 48 -11.28 -6.17 -15.27
N LEU A 49 -10.80 -7.07 -14.42
CA LEU A 49 -10.05 -8.26 -14.81
C LEU A 49 -10.88 -9.52 -14.55
N PRO A 50 -10.74 -10.55 -15.39
CA PRO A 50 -11.41 -11.82 -15.16
C PRO A 50 -10.75 -12.57 -13.97
N PRO A 51 -11.48 -13.46 -13.28
CA PRO A 51 -11.00 -14.11 -12.05
C PRO A 51 -9.66 -14.85 -12.21
N GLU A 52 -9.44 -15.50 -13.34
CA GLU A 52 -8.21 -16.22 -13.66
C GLU A 52 -6.96 -15.31 -13.68
N GLU A 53 -7.12 -14.02 -13.96
CA GLU A 53 -6.03 -13.04 -13.93
C GLU A 53 -5.77 -12.49 -12.52
N LEU A 54 -6.70 -12.71 -11.58
CA LEU A 54 -6.60 -12.22 -10.20
C LEU A 54 -5.94 -13.23 -9.25
N GLU A 55 -5.95 -14.52 -9.57
CA GLU A 55 -5.50 -15.59 -8.66
C GLU A 55 -4.05 -15.39 -8.17
N ASP A 56 -3.17 -14.87 -9.02
CA ASP A 56 -1.76 -14.63 -8.70
C ASP A 56 -1.40 -13.15 -8.48
N MET A 57 -2.41 -12.26 -8.44
CA MET A 57 -2.19 -10.82 -8.48
C MET A 57 -2.19 -10.20 -7.07
N GLU A 58 -1.06 -9.61 -6.66
CA GLU A 58 -0.97 -8.86 -5.42
C GLU A 58 -1.55 -7.44 -5.59
N LEU A 59 -2.83 -7.30 -5.26
CA LEU A 59 -3.58 -6.04 -5.38
C LEU A 59 -3.30 -5.04 -4.26
N ILE A 60 -2.84 -5.52 -3.11
CA ILE A 60 -2.51 -4.68 -1.96
C ILE A 60 -1.05 -4.91 -1.64
N LYS A 61 -0.24 -3.85 -1.77
CA LYS A 61 1.18 -3.88 -1.46
C LYS A 61 1.44 -3.02 -0.23
N VAL A 62 2.11 -3.58 0.76
CA VAL A 62 2.51 -2.85 1.98
C VAL A 62 4.02 -2.72 2.01
N ARG A 63 4.51 -1.52 2.24
CA ARG A 63 5.93 -1.23 2.40
C ARG A 63 6.18 -0.54 3.74
N GLU A 64 7.03 -1.16 4.56
CA GLU A 64 7.52 -0.58 5.81
C GLU A 64 8.79 0.26 5.57
N PHE A 65 8.95 1.30 6.39
CA PHE A 65 10.09 2.21 6.41
C PHE A 65 10.58 2.41 7.84
N ASN A 66 11.87 2.70 7.99
CA ASN A 66 12.48 2.89 9.31
C ASN A 66 12.31 4.32 9.84
N SER A 67 11.90 5.26 8.97
CA SER A 67 11.67 6.65 9.36
C SER A 67 10.57 7.31 8.52
N GLU A 68 9.99 8.37 9.07
CA GLU A 68 9.04 9.22 8.34
C GLU A 68 9.66 9.81 7.08
N GLN A 69 10.92 10.25 7.16
CA GLN A 69 11.61 10.90 6.05
C GLN A 69 11.78 9.95 4.86
N GLU A 70 12.15 8.68 5.10
CA GLU A 70 12.25 7.67 4.05
C GLU A 70 10.90 7.43 3.37
N ARG A 71 9.82 7.35 4.15
CA ARG A 71 8.44 7.24 3.64
C ARG A 71 8.08 8.43 2.75
N LEU A 72 8.36 9.65 3.21
CA LEU A 72 8.04 10.89 2.48
C LEU A 72 8.82 10.99 1.17
N VAL A 73 10.11 10.63 1.16
CA VAL A 73 10.92 10.60 -0.06
C VAL A 73 10.36 9.59 -1.06
N TYR A 74 9.98 8.40 -0.60
CA TYR A 74 9.32 7.41 -1.44
C TYR A 74 8.01 7.95 -2.06
N LEU A 75 7.13 8.50 -1.22
CA LEU A 75 5.85 9.05 -1.66
C LEU A 75 6.03 10.19 -2.66
N ALA A 76 6.97 11.12 -2.40
CA ALA A 76 7.29 12.18 -3.34
C ALA A 76 7.80 11.61 -4.68
N SER A 77 8.71 10.64 -4.65
CA SER A 77 9.28 10.07 -5.88
C SER A 77 8.26 9.33 -6.76
N LYS A 78 7.20 8.77 -6.16
CA LYS A 78 6.23 7.91 -6.86
C LYS A 78 4.90 8.61 -7.14
N TYR A 79 4.55 9.59 -6.32
CA TYR A 79 3.21 10.15 -6.28
C TYR A 79 3.19 11.67 -6.18
N SER A 80 4.34 12.37 -6.24
CA SER A 80 4.32 13.82 -6.46
C SER A 80 3.87 14.09 -7.89
N ASP A 81 2.64 14.58 -8.01
CA ASP A 81 2.22 15.22 -9.25
C ASP A 81 2.97 16.55 -9.29
N PHE A 82 4.03 16.63 -10.08
CA PHE A 82 4.49 17.94 -10.51
C PHE A 82 3.42 18.49 -11.46
N THR A 83 2.58 19.35 -10.87
CA THR A 83 1.74 20.44 -11.42
C THR A 83 0.76 20.11 -12.54
#